data_AF-A0A3M0I3N4-F1
#
_entry.id   AF-A0A3M0I3N4-F1
#
_cell.length_a   1.000
_cell.length_b   1.000
_cell.length_c   1.000
_cell.angle_alpha   90.00
_cell.angle_beta   90.00
_cell.angle_gamma   90.00
#
_symmetry.space_group_name_H-M   'P 1'
#
loop_
_entity.id
_entity.type
_entity.pdbx_description
1 polymer ?
#
loop_
_entity_poly.entity_id
_entity_poly.type
_entity_poly.pdbx_seq_one_letter_code
_entity_poly.pdbx_strand_id
1 'polypeptide(L)'
;MAALFTLVLTVVLPQSAQAWSFTGIVKVKQAATYCVGDQAGIDHLTPGLFSGNLAYGDAYAFEADCVTPKVMQARSRLDVRFWSEAQNAWITCRSTGWTYGTTGHDMWGPTGPASLLSYGGPVCGVGWYATRAYAEVWVPNILIVGGGFWSGGSTTSAYEWVETSG
;
A
#
# COMPACT_ATOMS: atom_id res chain seq x y z
N MET A 1 38.01 -41.18 17.23
CA MET A 1 36.82 -40.96 16.37
C MET A 1 36.52 -39.48 16.38
N ALA A 2 36.81 -38.77 15.29
CA ALA A 2 36.54 -37.33 15.17
C ALA A 2 35.24 -37.16 14.37
N ALA A 3 34.23 -36.55 14.97
CA ALA A 3 32.99 -36.22 14.30
C ALA A 3 33.17 -34.91 13.51
N LEU A 4 33.11 -34.99 12.18
CA LEU A 4 33.02 -33.81 11.32
C LEU A 4 31.63 -33.17 11.50
N PHE A 5 31.59 -31.93 11.98
CA PHE A 5 30.41 -31.08 11.94
C PHE A 5 30.38 -30.38 10.58
N THR A 6 29.47 -30.81 9.69
CA THR A 6 29.24 -30.17 8.40
C THR A 6 28.38 -28.93 8.61
N LEU A 7 28.99 -27.74 8.54
CA LEU A 7 28.31 -26.46 8.57
C LEU A 7 27.64 -26.23 7.21
N VAL A 8 26.32 -26.41 7.14
CA VAL A 8 25.52 -26.07 5.96
C VAL A 8 25.41 -24.55 5.90
N LEU A 9 26.25 -23.89 5.10
CA LEU A 9 26.02 -22.50 4.70
C LEU A 9 24.83 -22.49 3.75
N THR A 10 23.64 -22.15 4.26
CA THR A 10 22.53 -21.73 3.39
C THR A 10 22.87 -20.34 2.87
N VAL A 11 23.39 -20.27 1.64
CA VAL A 11 23.48 -19.02 0.91
C VAL A 11 22.05 -18.57 0.62
N VAL A 12 21.55 -17.60 1.39
CA VAL A 12 20.33 -16.88 1.04
C VAL A 12 20.72 -16.00 -0.14
N LEU A 13 20.59 -16.54 -1.36
CA LEU A 13 20.71 -15.72 -2.55
C LEU A 13 19.57 -14.69 -2.50
N PRO A 14 19.84 -13.39 -2.70
CA PRO A 14 18.77 -12.41 -2.85
C PRO A 14 17.93 -12.87 -4.03
N GLN A 15 16.69 -13.29 -3.75
CA GLN A 15 15.70 -13.51 -4.81
C GLN A 15 15.61 -12.20 -5.61
N SER A 16 15.61 -12.28 -6.95
CA SER A 16 15.32 -11.11 -7.76
C SER A 16 14.01 -10.53 -7.26
N ALA A 17 14.08 -9.37 -6.60
CA ALA A 17 12.90 -8.65 -6.18
C ALA A 17 12.06 -8.46 -7.45
N GLN A 18 10.81 -8.93 -7.42
CA GLN A 18 9.91 -8.67 -8.54
C GLN A 18 9.89 -7.16 -8.74
N ALA A 19 9.92 -6.69 -9.98
CA ALA A 19 9.96 -5.25 -10.28
C ALA A 19 8.68 -4.50 -9.85
N TRP A 20 7.77 -5.19 -9.17
CA TRP A 20 6.48 -4.71 -8.70
C TRP A 20 5.95 -5.68 -7.63
N SER A 21 5.68 -5.16 -6.44
CA SER A 21 5.01 -5.88 -5.36
C SER A 21 3.71 -5.19 -4.99
N PHE A 22 2.61 -5.93 -5.03
CA PHE A 22 1.30 -5.38 -4.68
C PHE A 22 0.45 -6.31 -3.86
N THR A 23 -0.40 -5.69 -3.06
CA THR A 23 -1.51 -6.33 -2.37
C THR A 23 -2.76 -5.89 -3.11
N GLY A 24 -3.53 -6.85 -3.64
CA GLY A 24 -4.81 -6.57 -4.31
C GLY A 24 -5.83 -5.92 -3.35
N ILE A 25 -7.05 -5.67 -3.84
CA ILE A 25 -8.08 -4.98 -3.05
C ILE A 25 -8.39 -5.76 -1.76
N VAL A 26 -8.07 -5.17 -0.61
CA VAL A 26 -8.38 -5.69 0.73
C VAL A 26 -9.49 -4.87 1.35
N LYS A 27 -10.46 -5.52 2.00
CA LYS A 27 -11.51 -4.81 2.75
C LYS A 27 -10.94 -4.37 4.10
N VAL A 28 -10.59 -3.09 4.19
CA VAL A 28 -10.03 -2.48 5.41
C VAL A 28 -11.12 -2.10 6.41
N LYS A 29 -12.38 -2.04 5.96
CA LYS A 29 -13.54 -1.81 6.83
C LYS A 29 -14.81 -2.44 6.27
N GLN A 30 -15.63 -3.00 7.17
CA GLN A 30 -16.98 -3.46 6.88
C GLN A 30 -17.95 -2.79 7.86
N ALA A 31 -19.02 -2.18 7.34
CA ALA A 31 -20.09 -1.56 8.09
C ALA A 31 -21.44 -2.12 7.61
N ALA A 32 -22.53 -1.75 8.28
CA ALA A 32 -23.86 -2.29 7.97
C ALA A 32 -24.35 -2.00 6.54
N THR A 33 -23.88 -0.91 5.92
CA THR A 33 -24.37 -0.43 4.61
C THR A 33 -23.28 -0.22 3.56
N TYR A 34 -22.01 -0.48 3.90
CA TYR A 34 -20.88 -0.29 3.00
C TYR A 34 -19.64 -1.06 3.47
N CYS A 35 -18.72 -1.30 2.54
CA CYS A 35 -17.37 -1.72 2.85
C CYS A 35 -16.36 -0.77 2.19
N VAL A 36 -15.20 -0.59 2.81
CA VAL A 36 -14.08 0.20 2.28
C VAL A 36 -13.00 -0.78 1.84
N GLY A 37 -12.59 -0.67 0.58
CA GLY A 37 -11.45 -1.39 0.04
C GLY A 37 -10.24 -0.48 -0.08
N ASP A 38 -9.08 -1.06 0.10
CA ASP A 38 -7.78 -0.41 -0.08
C ASP A 38 -6.88 -1.32 -0.91
N GLN A 39 -6.00 -0.73 -1.71
CA GLN A 39 -4.97 -1.42 -2.46
C GLN A 39 -3.65 -0.70 -2.23
N ALA A 40 -2.55 -1.45 -2.12
CA ALA A 40 -1.22 -0.87 -1.94
C ALA A 40 -0.20 -1.60 -2.82
N GLY A 41 0.75 -0.84 -3.36
CA GLY A 41 1.92 -1.43 -4.00
C GLY A 41 3.15 -0.55 -3.93
N ILE A 42 4.28 -1.19 -4.19
CA ILE A 42 5.59 -0.58 -4.25
C ILE A 42 6.37 -1.22 -5.40
N ASP A 43 7.16 -0.42 -6.11
CA ASP A 43 8.20 -0.88 -7.02
C ASP A 43 9.54 -0.21 -6.68
N HIS A 44 10.64 -0.90 -6.98
CA HIS A 44 12.00 -0.34 -6.95
C HIS A 44 12.59 -0.33 -8.36
N LEU A 45 13.33 0.73 -8.69
CA LEU A 45 13.87 0.98 -10.03
C LEU A 45 14.67 -0.23 -10.55
N THR A 46 14.17 -0.85 -11.63
CA THR A 46 14.91 -1.88 -12.37
C THR A 46 15.18 -1.38 -13.80
N PRO A 47 16.45 -1.18 -14.20
CA PRO A 47 16.78 -0.72 -15.54
C PRO A 47 16.19 -1.60 -16.64
N GLY A 48 15.54 -0.97 -17.63
CA GLY A 48 14.92 -1.69 -18.76
C GLY A 48 13.52 -2.26 -18.49
N LEU A 49 12.98 -2.10 -17.27
CA LEU A 49 11.59 -2.41 -16.94
C LEU A 49 10.83 -1.12 -16.60
N PHE A 50 9.49 -1.18 -16.66
CA PHE A 50 8.64 -0.09 -16.21
C PHE A 50 8.63 -0.08 -14.67
N SER A 51 9.61 0.59 -14.08
CA SER A 51 9.75 0.76 -12.63
C SER A 51 10.47 2.09 -12.34
N GLY A 52 10.12 2.77 -11.23
CA GLY A 52 10.53 4.15 -10.99
C GLY A 52 10.74 4.53 -9.52
N ASN A 53 10.88 3.55 -8.62
CA ASN A 53 10.78 3.76 -7.18
C ASN A 53 9.43 4.42 -6.84
N LEU A 54 8.35 3.76 -7.24
CA LEU A 54 6.98 4.23 -7.12
C LEU A 54 6.27 3.49 -5.99
N ALA A 55 5.52 4.25 -5.22
CA ALA A 55 4.55 3.75 -4.26
C ALA A 55 3.16 4.21 -4.69
N TYR A 56 2.17 3.33 -4.61
CA TYR A 56 0.81 3.67 -4.96
C TYR A 56 -0.21 3.07 -4.00
N GLY A 57 -1.39 3.68 -3.95
CA GLY A 57 -2.53 3.13 -3.24
C GLY A 57 -3.86 3.76 -3.61
N ASP A 58 -4.91 2.95 -3.53
CA ASP A 58 -6.22 3.25 -4.10
C ASP A 58 -7.33 3.02 -3.08
N ALA A 59 -8.28 3.94 -3.02
CA ALA A 59 -9.46 3.79 -2.17
C ALA A 59 -10.68 3.35 -2.97
N TYR A 60 -11.39 2.35 -2.47
CA TYR A 60 -12.61 1.81 -3.08
C TYR A 60 -13.75 1.77 -2.07
N ALA A 61 -14.98 1.81 -2.57
CA ALA A 61 -16.17 1.57 -1.76
C ALA A 61 -17.03 0.50 -2.41
N PHE A 62 -17.67 -0.29 -1.55
CA PHE A 62 -18.56 -1.38 -1.95
C PHE A 62 -19.86 -1.30 -1.14
N GLU A 63 -20.89 -1.94 -1.65
CA GLU A 63 -22.12 -2.21 -0.91
C GLU A 63 -21.85 -3.12 0.30
N ALA A 64 -22.87 -3.34 1.13
CA ALA A 64 -22.76 -4.16 2.34
C ALA A 64 -22.34 -5.62 2.08
N ASP A 65 -22.50 -6.10 0.85
CA ASP A 65 -21.99 -7.41 0.40
C ASP A 65 -20.46 -7.45 0.23
N CYS A 66 -19.79 -6.30 0.36
CA CYS A 66 -18.36 -6.09 0.11
C CYS A 66 -17.87 -6.50 -1.29
N VAL A 67 -18.76 -6.69 -2.26
CA VAL A 67 -18.43 -7.14 -3.61
C VAL A 67 -18.89 -6.13 -4.65
N THR A 68 -20.12 -5.63 -4.53
CA THR A 68 -20.71 -4.70 -5.49
C THR A 68 -20.11 -3.31 -5.32
N PRO A 69 -19.51 -2.68 -6.35
CA PRO A 69 -18.94 -1.35 -6.23
C PRO A 69 -20.01 -0.30 -5.88
N LYS A 70 -19.63 0.67 -5.05
CA LYS A 70 -20.51 1.72 -4.55
C LYS A 70 -19.91 3.09 -4.81
N VAL A 71 -20.77 4.05 -5.14
CA VAL A 71 -20.37 5.46 -5.31
C VAL A 71 -20.42 6.15 -3.95
N MET A 72 -19.26 6.57 -3.45
CA MET A 72 -19.11 7.35 -2.22
C MET A 72 -18.02 8.40 -2.43
N GLN A 73 -18.12 9.54 -1.75
CA GLN A 73 -16.96 10.42 -1.59
C GLN A 73 -15.87 9.66 -0.84
N ALA A 74 -14.65 9.71 -1.33
CA ALA A 74 -13.53 8.95 -0.80
C ALA A 74 -12.24 9.76 -0.81
N ARG A 75 -11.26 9.27 -0.07
CA ARG A 75 -9.90 9.77 -0.11
C ARG A 75 -8.88 8.65 0.07
N SER A 76 -7.74 8.83 -0.58
CA SER A 76 -6.58 7.96 -0.49
C SER A 76 -5.38 8.77 -0.01
N ARG A 77 -4.49 8.16 0.76
CA ARG A 77 -3.11 8.63 0.98
C ARG A 77 -2.19 7.43 1.09
N LEU A 78 -0.89 7.65 1.03
CA LEU A 78 0.08 6.59 1.31
C LEU A 78 1.26 7.07 2.13
N ASP A 79 1.87 6.12 2.82
CA ASP A 79 3.17 6.23 3.49
C ASP A 79 4.13 5.22 2.87
N VAL A 80 5.29 5.68 2.43
CA VAL A 80 6.43 4.80 2.12
C VAL A 80 7.18 4.54 3.41
N ARG A 81 7.33 3.26 3.74
CA ARG A 81 7.93 2.81 4.98
C ARG A 81 9.22 2.05 4.71
N PHE A 82 10.17 2.17 5.62
CA PHE A 82 11.46 1.50 5.63
C PHE A 82 11.60 0.65 6.89
N TRP A 83 12.13 -0.56 6.77
CA TRP A 83 12.46 -1.39 7.93
C TRP A 83 13.76 -0.90 8.58
N SER A 84 13.63 -0.23 9.72
CA SER A 84 14.78 0.22 10.50
C SER A 84 15.22 -0.89 11.45
N GLU A 85 16.40 -1.46 11.21
CA GLU A 85 17.00 -2.44 12.14
C GLU A 85 17.28 -1.82 13.51
N ALA A 86 17.73 -0.55 13.54
CA ALA A 86 18.02 0.17 14.77
C ALA A 86 16.80 0.34 15.68
N GLN A 87 15.59 0.45 15.10
CA GLN A 87 14.33 0.57 15.84
C GLN A 87 13.55 -0.75 15.90
N ASN A 88 14.04 -1.80 15.21
CA ASN A 88 13.33 -3.05 14.97
C ASN A 88 11.87 -2.83 14.54
N ALA A 89 11.66 -1.84 13.66
CA ALA A 89 10.34 -1.37 13.29
C ALA A 89 10.32 -0.72 11.90
N TRP A 90 9.15 -0.77 11.26
CA TRP A 90 8.85 0.03 10.10
C TRP A 90 8.72 1.51 10.49
N ILE A 91 9.48 2.39 9.83
CA ILE A 91 9.41 3.85 9.98
C ILE A 91 8.92 4.49 8.68
N THR A 92 8.27 5.64 8.76
CA THR A 92 7.80 6.37 7.56
C THR A 92 8.89 7.28 7.01
N CYS A 93 9.15 7.16 5.72
CA CYS A 93 10.18 7.89 4.99
C CYS A 93 9.62 9.05 4.19
N ARG A 94 8.51 8.80 3.50
CA ARG A 94 7.76 9.79 2.74
C ARG A 94 6.29 9.47 2.83
N SER A 95 5.48 10.50 2.63
CA SER A 95 4.03 10.38 2.63
C SER A 95 3.45 11.30 1.58
N THR A 96 2.24 11.00 1.14
CA THR A 96 1.41 11.93 0.39
C THR A 96 0.47 12.69 1.32
N GLY A 97 -0.09 13.79 0.81
CA GLY A 97 -1.35 14.30 1.35
C GLY A 97 -2.52 13.36 1.01
N TRP A 98 -3.72 13.74 1.44
CA TRP A 98 -4.96 13.07 1.02
C TRP A 98 -5.34 13.50 -0.39
N THR A 99 -5.47 12.54 -1.30
CA THR A 99 -6.13 12.70 -2.59
C THR A 99 -7.62 12.43 -2.42
N TYR A 100 -8.46 13.40 -2.77
CA TYR A 100 -9.92 13.29 -2.66
C TYR A 100 -10.55 12.95 -4.00
N GLY A 101 -11.67 12.23 -3.97
CA GLY A 101 -12.43 11.91 -5.17
C GLY A 101 -13.72 11.16 -4.83
N THR A 102 -14.26 10.46 -5.83
CA THR A 102 -15.44 9.62 -5.68
C THR A 102 -15.10 8.22 -6.14
N THR A 103 -15.59 7.21 -5.42
CA THR A 103 -15.50 5.80 -5.86
C THR A 103 -16.56 5.47 -6.90
N GLY A 104 -16.38 4.36 -7.59
CA GLY A 104 -17.35 3.88 -8.57
C GLY A 104 -16.92 2.59 -9.24
N HIS A 105 -17.31 2.44 -10.50
CA HIS A 105 -17.00 1.30 -11.34
C HIS A 105 -16.91 1.73 -12.80
N ASP A 106 -15.97 1.14 -13.54
CA ASP A 106 -15.89 1.22 -15.00
C ASP A 106 -15.77 -0.19 -15.61
N MET A 107 -15.54 -0.29 -16.92
CA MET A 107 -15.43 -1.59 -17.60
C MET A 107 -14.28 -2.49 -17.11
N TRP A 108 -13.32 -1.95 -16.35
CA TRP A 108 -12.13 -2.65 -15.86
C TRP A 108 -12.21 -3.04 -14.39
N GLY A 109 -13.17 -2.48 -13.64
CA GLY A 109 -13.38 -2.83 -12.24
C GLY A 109 -13.77 -1.65 -11.36
N PRO A 110 -13.71 -1.82 -10.04
CA PRO A 110 -13.94 -0.74 -9.09
C PRO A 110 -12.95 0.40 -9.33
N THR A 111 -13.42 1.65 -9.21
CA THR A 111 -12.60 2.85 -9.37
C THR A 111 -12.66 3.73 -8.12
N GLY A 112 -11.68 4.62 -7.96
CA GLY A 112 -11.65 5.58 -6.88
C GLY A 112 -10.39 6.45 -6.90
N PRO A 113 -10.20 7.31 -5.88
CA PRO A 113 -9.04 8.17 -5.80
C PRO A 113 -7.76 7.35 -5.58
N ALA A 114 -6.76 7.62 -6.41
CA ALA A 114 -5.44 7.00 -6.38
C ALA A 114 -4.40 7.98 -5.81
N SER A 115 -3.47 7.46 -5.01
CA SER A 115 -2.27 8.17 -4.58
C SER A 115 -1.07 7.50 -5.24
N LEU A 116 -0.16 8.31 -5.77
CA LEU A 116 1.09 7.86 -6.38
C LEU A 116 2.22 8.74 -5.86
N LEU A 117 3.35 8.13 -5.52
CA LEU A 117 4.54 8.83 -5.05
C LEU A 117 5.78 8.17 -5.63
N SER A 118 6.59 8.93 -6.37
CA SER A 118 7.97 8.54 -6.58
C SER A 118 8.76 8.84 -5.30
N TYR A 119 9.25 7.79 -4.64
CA TYR A 119 9.99 7.92 -3.39
C TYR A 119 11.50 8.08 -3.58
N GLY A 120 11.97 7.97 -4.83
CA GLY A 120 13.33 8.37 -5.23
C GLY A 120 14.44 7.38 -4.83
N GLY A 121 14.09 6.12 -4.55
CA GLY A 121 15.06 5.07 -4.21
C GLY A 121 15.31 4.99 -2.70
N PRO A 122 16.54 4.68 -2.24
CA PRO A 122 16.84 4.38 -0.84
C PRO A 122 16.88 5.65 0.03
N VAL A 123 15.77 6.38 0.08
CA VAL A 123 15.65 7.71 0.73
C VAL A 123 15.88 7.67 2.25
N CYS A 124 15.64 6.52 2.88
CA CYS A 124 15.94 6.26 4.29
C CYS A 124 17.16 5.34 4.48
N GLY A 125 17.91 5.06 3.42
CA GLY A 125 18.98 4.08 3.39
C GLY A 125 18.64 2.84 2.58
N VAL A 126 19.65 2.01 2.31
CA VAL A 126 19.47 0.72 1.64
C VAL A 126 18.72 -0.23 2.57
N GLY A 127 17.71 -0.92 2.06
CA GLY A 127 16.99 -1.91 2.85
C GLY A 127 15.61 -2.26 2.33
N TRP A 128 14.78 -2.84 3.21
CA TRP A 128 13.40 -3.20 2.87
C TRP A 128 12.46 -2.00 2.95
N TYR A 129 11.68 -1.81 1.89
CA TYR A 129 10.64 -0.78 1.77
C TYR A 129 9.27 -1.42 1.56
N ALA A 130 8.22 -0.74 2.01
CA ALA A 130 6.83 -1.11 1.78
C ALA A 130 5.95 0.13 1.70
N THR A 131 4.82 0.04 1.00
CA THR A 131 3.80 1.09 0.97
C THR A 131 2.69 0.73 1.93
N ARG A 132 2.35 1.64 2.85
CA ARG A 132 1.08 1.60 3.57
C ARG A 132 0.12 2.59 2.92
N ALA A 133 -0.90 2.06 2.25
CA ALA A 133 -2.00 2.87 1.73
C ALA A 133 -3.06 3.07 2.81
N TYR A 134 -3.83 4.14 2.69
CA TYR A 134 -5.00 4.40 3.52
C TYR A 134 -6.16 4.75 2.61
N ALA A 135 -7.29 4.11 2.85
CA ALA A 135 -8.53 4.33 2.12
C ALA A 135 -9.64 4.71 3.09
N GLU A 136 -10.33 5.80 2.80
CA GLU A 136 -11.46 6.25 3.60
C GLU A 136 -12.61 6.75 2.72
N VAL A 137 -13.84 6.55 3.20
CA VAL A 137 -15.06 7.07 2.59
C VAL A 137 -15.75 8.05 3.53
N TRP A 138 -16.42 9.05 2.97
CA TRP A 138 -17.23 9.98 3.74
C TRP A 138 -18.57 9.35 4.09
N VAL A 139 -18.89 9.35 5.39
CA VAL A 139 -20.17 8.86 5.91
C VAL A 139 -20.95 10.05 6.45
N PRO A 140 -22.09 10.41 5.82
CA PRO A 140 -22.96 11.45 6.33
C PRO A 140 -23.47 11.09 7.72
N ASN A 141 -23.41 12.05 8.65
CA ASN A 141 -24.04 11.92 9.95
C ASN A 141 -25.46 12.50 9.86
N ILE A 142 -26.47 11.63 9.86
CA ILE A 142 -27.88 12.05 9.73
C ILE A 142 -28.36 12.94 10.89
N LEU A 143 -27.64 12.94 12.03
CA LEU A 143 -27.98 13.75 13.20
C LEU A 143 -27.42 15.18 13.10
N ILE A 144 -26.54 15.47 12.15
CA ILE A 144 -25.90 16.78 11.99
C ILE A 144 -26.02 17.19 10.52
N VAL A 145 -26.82 18.23 10.24
CA VAL A 145 -26.99 18.76 8.87
C VAL A 145 -25.64 19.20 8.31
N GLY A 146 -25.24 18.63 7.17
CA GLY A 146 -23.93 18.88 6.55
C GLY A 146 -22.74 18.24 7.27
N GLY A 147 -22.99 17.49 8.35
CA GLY A 147 -21.97 16.78 9.11
C GLY A 147 -21.72 15.38 8.58
N GLY A 148 -20.55 14.85 8.91
CA GLY A 148 -20.14 13.49 8.59
C GLY A 148 -18.75 13.21 9.12
N PHE A 149 -18.25 12.03 8.82
CA PHE A 149 -16.91 11.62 9.20
C PHE A 149 -16.30 10.73 8.13
N TRP A 150 -14.97 10.76 8.06
CA TRP A 150 -14.21 9.83 7.24
C TRP A 150 -14.07 8.49 7.96
N SER A 151 -14.32 7.42 7.21
CA SER A 151 -14.39 6.07 7.74
C SER A 151 -13.63 5.13 6.83
N GLY A 152 -12.68 4.38 7.38
CA GLY A 152 -11.86 3.49 6.57
C GLY A 152 -10.76 2.82 7.37
N GLY A 153 -9.65 2.53 6.70
CA GLY A 153 -8.49 1.84 7.28
C GLY A 153 -7.29 1.89 6.34
N SER A 154 -6.35 0.96 6.54
CA SER A 154 -5.10 0.90 5.77
C SER A 154 -4.72 -0.54 5.44
N THR A 155 -4.19 -0.76 4.25
CA THR A 155 -3.47 -1.99 3.88
C THR A 155 -1.98 -1.69 3.65
N THR A 156 -1.14 -2.71 3.69
CA THR A 156 0.30 -2.58 3.42
C THR A 156 0.66 -3.52 2.29
N SER A 157 1.45 -3.04 1.34
CA SER A 157 1.99 -3.86 0.25
C SER A 157 2.90 -4.97 0.80
N ALA A 158 3.26 -5.94 -0.04
CA ALA A 158 4.48 -6.69 0.19
C ALA A 158 5.70 -5.75 0.17
N TYR A 159 6.84 -6.24 0.65
CA TYR A 159 8.06 -5.45 0.80
C TYR A 159 9.08 -5.74 -0.30
N GLU A 160 9.86 -4.72 -0.66
CA GLU A 160 10.91 -4.80 -1.67
C GLU A 160 12.24 -4.28 -1.14
N TRP A 161 13.32 -4.91 -1.57
CA TRP A 161 14.67 -4.48 -1.22
C TRP A 161 15.09 -3.39 -2.19
N VAL A 162 15.48 -2.23 -1.65
CA VAL A 162 15.89 -1.06 -2.43
C VAL A 162 17.37 -0.79 -2.18
N GLU A 163 18.14 -0.81 -3.25
CA GLU A 163 19.58 -0.57 -3.25
C GLU A 163 19.92 0.84 -3.72
N THR A 164 21.16 1.28 -3.48
CA THR A 164 21.70 2.48 -4.13
C THR A 164 21.81 2.20 -5.62
N SER A 165 21.14 2.99 -6.45
CA SER A 165 21.36 3.00 -7.89
C SER A 165 22.84 3.30 -8.15
N GLY A 166 23.57 2.32 -8.68
CA GLY A 166 24.95 2.47 -9.11
C GLY A 166 25.11 3.38 -10.31
#